data_AF-A0A1I2GXR8-F1
#
_entry.id   AF-A0A1I2GXR8-F1
#
_cell.length_a   1.000
_cell.length_b   1.000
_cell.length_c   1.000
_cell.angle_alpha   90.00
_cell.angle_beta   90.00
_cell.angle_gamma   90.00
#
_symmetry.space_group_name_H-M   'P 1'
#
loop_
_entity.id
_entity.type
_entity.pdbx_description
1 polymer ?
#
loop_
_entity_poly.entity_id
_entity_poly.type
_entity_poly.pdbx_seq_one_letter_code
_entity_poly.pdbx_strand_id
1 'polypeptide(L)'
;MDLLQEWNDMNGELADKSQLLSADITSVQKSSKSVYLNLLKNLNAKMIWIRVLSIPMLLGAFFTTGLLQYLLVGMFISYELGRMFMIRQIKKLPNYIDYSTVTKDMIAFQIKLINKALKIERIWAWFFGPFAGPLGYMAVLAFKYKTVDQIIMNNPNLLYVLLGLALLVFPINYLGNMMNKYAFAKDVERLSANLKELEG
;
A
#
# COMPACT_ATOMS: atom_id res chain seq x y z
N MET A 1 44.44 -15.75 -43.86
CA MET A 1 43.53 -15.27 -42.80
C MET A 1 44.06 -13.93 -42.37
N ASP A 2 43.28 -12.88 -42.60
CA ASP A 2 43.70 -11.50 -42.36
C ASP A 2 43.29 -11.12 -40.93
N LEU A 3 44.21 -11.34 -39.98
CA LEU A 3 44.00 -11.19 -38.53
C LEU A 3 43.52 -9.78 -38.14
N LEU A 4 43.82 -8.78 -38.99
CA LEU A 4 43.42 -7.39 -38.81
C LEU A 4 41.92 -7.19 -39.10
N GLN A 5 41.37 -8.01 -39.99
CA GLN A 5 39.94 -8.01 -40.31
C GLN A 5 39.14 -8.70 -39.20
N GLU A 6 39.60 -9.86 -38.71
CA GLU A 6 39.00 -10.53 -37.54
C GLU A 6 39.03 -9.66 -36.26
N TRP A 7 40.13 -8.91 -36.04
CA TRP A 7 40.22 -7.98 -34.91
C TRP A 7 39.24 -6.81 -35.01
N ASN A 8 39.06 -6.26 -36.22
CA ASN A 8 38.09 -5.19 -36.46
C ASN A 8 36.65 -5.69 -36.35
N ASP A 9 36.36 -6.90 -36.82
CA ASP A 9 35.04 -7.52 -36.70
C ASP A 9 34.72 -7.84 -35.24
N MET A 10 35.67 -8.36 -34.46
CA MET A 10 35.53 -8.56 -33.02
C MET A 10 35.31 -7.25 -32.25
N ASN A 11 36.05 -6.18 -32.59
CA ASN A 11 35.85 -4.88 -31.95
C ASN A 11 34.53 -4.24 -32.35
N GLY A 12 34.07 -4.45 -33.59
CA GLY A 12 32.74 -4.07 -34.05
C GLY A 12 31.65 -4.78 -33.27
N GLU A 13 31.76 -6.10 -33.11
CA GLU A 13 30.82 -6.90 -32.31
C GLU A 13 30.83 -6.53 -30.82
N LEU A 14 32.00 -6.22 -30.26
CA LEU A 14 32.12 -5.76 -28.86
C LEU A 14 31.54 -4.35 -28.68
N ALA A 15 31.74 -3.45 -29.64
CA ALA A 15 31.16 -2.11 -29.63
C ALA A 15 29.64 -2.17 -29.76
N ASP A 16 29.11 -2.97 -30.68
CA ASP A 16 27.67 -3.20 -30.87
C ASP A 16 27.04 -3.88 -29.65
N LYS A 17 27.69 -4.90 -29.07
CA LYS A 17 27.24 -5.49 -27.79
C LYS A 17 27.25 -4.47 -26.66
N SER A 18 28.27 -3.62 -26.57
CA SER A 18 28.33 -2.58 -25.52
C SER A 18 27.22 -1.54 -25.70
N GLN A 19 26.90 -1.16 -26.93
CA GLN A 19 25.82 -0.23 -27.24
C GLN A 19 24.45 -0.86 -26.95
N LEU A 20 24.24 -2.12 -27.35
CA LEU A 20 23.03 -2.88 -27.02
C LEU A 20 22.84 -3.04 -25.50
N LEU A 21 23.89 -3.43 -24.77
CA LEU A 21 23.88 -3.50 -23.30
C LEU A 21 23.60 -2.13 -22.67
N SER A 22 24.20 -1.05 -23.17
CA SER A 22 23.97 0.30 -22.65
C SER A 22 22.55 0.83 -22.93
N ALA A 23 21.97 0.47 -24.07
CA ALA A 23 20.59 0.76 -24.44
C ALA A 23 19.60 -0.06 -23.59
N ASP A 24 19.91 -1.33 -23.33
CA ASP A 24 19.10 -2.19 -22.45
C ASP A 24 19.14 -1.68 -21.01
N ILE A 25 20.33 -1.38 -20.48
CA ILE A 25 20.50 -0.82 -19.13
C ILE A 25 19.73 0.49 -19.00
N THR A 26 19.86 1.44 -19.94
CA THR A 26 19.12 2.70 -19.87
C THR A 26 17.60 2.52 -19.99
N SER A 27 17.13 1.54 -20.76
CA SER A 27 15.70 1.20 -20.85
C SER A 27 15.18 0.60 -19.53
N VAL A 28 15.95 -0.31 -18.91
CA VAL A 28 15.67 -0.94 -17.61
C VAL A 28 15.69 0.11 -16.49
N GLN A 29 16.61 1.08 -16.55
CA GLN A 29 16.67 2.21 -15.62
C GLN A 29 15.42 3.10 -15.73
N LYS A 30 15.00 3.47 -16.94
CA LYS A 30 13.81 4.31 -17.19
C LYS A 30 12.53 3.61 -16.77
N SER A 31 12.41 2.32 -17.09
CA SER A 31 11.31 1.45 -16.68
C SER A 31 11.22 1.38 -15.15
N SER A 32 12.32 1.02 -14.46
CA SER A 32 12.37 0.90 -13.00
C SER A 32 12.07 2.22 -12.29
N LYS A 33 12.57 3.35 -12.81
CA LYS A 33 12.23 4.69 -12.31
C LYS A 33 10.74 4.99 -12.43
N SER A 34 10.15 4.74 -13.59
CA SER A 34 8.73 4.99 -13.83
C SER A 34 7.84 4.13 -12.92
N VAL A 35 8.21 2.86 -12.71
CA VAL A 35 7.48 1.92 -11.86
C VAL A 35 7.57 2.37 -10.39
N TYR A 36 8.77 2.75 -9.91
CA TYR A 36 8.95 3.27 -8.56
C TYR A 36 8.15 4.56 -8.31
N LEU A 37 8.18 5.51 -9.24
CA LEU A 37 7.41 6.75 -9.10
C LEU A 37 5.90 6.51 -9.12
N ASN A 38 5.42 5.59 -9.96
CA ASN A 38 4.01 5.18 -9.97
C ASN A 38 3.60 4.50 -8.66
N LEU A 39 4.46 3.64 -8.11
CA LEU A 39 4.25 3.02 -6.80
C LEU A 39 4.18 4.06 -5.67
N LEU A 40 5.11 5.01 -5.66
CA LEU A 40 5.13 6.08 -4.66
C LEU A 40 3.90 6.97 -4.78
N LYS A 41 3.45 7.26 -6.01
CA LYS A 41 2.20 7.97 -6.29
C LYS A 41 0.98 7.20 -5.77
N ASN A 42 0.90 5.89 -6.03
CA ASN A 42 -0.20 5.04 -5.56
C ASN A 42 -0.24 4.93 -4.03
N LEU A 43 0.92 4.81 -3.38
CA LEU A 43 1.03 4.83 -1.92
C LEU A 43 0.59 6.17 -1.33
N ASN A 44 1.03 7.30 -1.92
CA ASN A 44 0.58 8.63 -1.49
C ASN A 44 -0.93 8.83 -1.73
N ALA A 45 -1.47 8.33 -2.83
CA ALA A 45 -2.90 8.36 -3.10
C ALA A 45 -3.69 7.59 -2.03
N LYS A 46 -3.23 6.38 -1.63
CA LYS A 46 -3.81 5.66 -0.49
C LYS A 46 -3.81 6.50 0.80
N MET A 47 -2.72 7.25 1.07
CA MET A 47 -2.65 8.13 2.25
C MET A 47 -3.66 9.29 2.20
N ILE A 48 -3.93 9.82 1.01
CA ILE A 48 -4.94 10.87 0.80
C ILE A 48 -6.33 10.28 1.02
N TRP A 49 -6.61 9.10 0.47
CA TRP A 49 -7.89 8.42 0.66
C TRP A 49 -8.23 8.14 2.12
N ILE A 50 -7.25 7.71 2.93
CA ILE A 50 -7.45 7.55 4.38
C ILE A 50 -7.93 8.85 5.02
N ARG A 51 -7.35 9.99 4.60
CA ARG A 51 -7.70 11.32 5.13
C ARG A 51 -9.07 11.79 4.65
N VAL A 52 -9.40 11.56 3.39
CA VAL A 52 -10.72 11.85 2.82
C VAL A 52 -11.82 11.07 3.56
N LEU A 53 -11.52 9.85 4.01
CA LEU A 53 -12.45 9.01 4.75
C LEU A 53 -12.52 9.39 6.25
N SER A 54 -11.42 9.84 6.86
CA SER A 54 -11.37 10.22 8.27
C SER A 54 -11.99 11.59 8.56
N ILE A 55 -11.82 12.59 7.68
CA ILE A 55 -12.31 13.97 7.91
C ILE A 55 -13.83 14.05 8.13
N PRO A 56 -14.70 13.40 7.32
CA PRO A 56 -16.14 13.41 7.56
C PRO A 56 -16.54 12.86 8.92
N MET A 57 -15.79 11.89 9.46
CA MET A 57 -16.04 11.35 10.81
C MET A 57 -15.79 12.42 11.87
N LEU A 58 -14.72 13.20 11.73
CA LEU A 58 -14.41 14.31 12.62
C LEU A 58 -15.48 15.41 12.52
N LEU A 59 -15.89 15.77 11.30
CA LEU A 59 -16.97 16.74 11.11
C LEU A 59 -18.27 16.25 11.75
N GLY A 60 -18.65 14.99 11.52
CA GLY A 60 -19.81 14.37 12.15
C GLY A 60 -19.71 14.38 13.68
N ALA A 61 -18.51 14.22 14.25
CA ALA A 61 -18.30 14.29 15.69
C ALA A 61 -18.57 15.69 16.26
N PHE A 62 -18.33 16.77 15.51
CA PHE A 62 -18.65 18.13 15.98
C PHE A 62 -20.16 18.41 16.00
N PHE A 63 -20.94 17.76 15.12
CA PHE A 63 -22.39 17.96 15.02
C PHE A 63 -23.21 16.96 15.86
N THR A 64 -22.56 15.99 16.51
CA THR A 64 -23.23 14.95 17.28
C THR A 64 -22.82 15.03 18.74
N THR A 65 -23.69 14.55 19.64
CA THR A 65 -23.45 14.54 21.08
C THR A 65 -23.66 13.14 21.65
N GLY A 66 -23.05 12.86 22.81
CA GLY A 66 -23.19 11.58 23.50
C GLY A 66 -22.33 10.46 22.91
N LEU A 67 -22.82 9.22 22.94
CA LEU A 67 -22.07 8.02 22.55
C LEU A 67 -21.50 8.10 21.11
N LEU A 68 -22.30 8.65 20.19
CA LEU A 68 -21.92 8.77 18.79
C LEU A 68 -20.68 9.66 18.59
N GLN A 69 -20.58 10.75 19.36
CA GLN A 69 -19.44 11.66 19.32
C GLN A 69 -18.15 10.92 19.68
N TYR A 70 -18.15 10.18 20.79
CA TYR A 70 -16.98 9.41 21.23
C TYR A 70 -16.60 8.30 20.24
N LEU A 71 -17.57 7.62 19.63
CA LEU A 71 -17.32 6.61 18.61
C LEU A 71 -16.69 7.20 17.36
N LEU A 72 -17.20 8.33 16.87
CA LEU A 72 -16.67 9.02 15.68
C LEU A 72 -15.25 9.55 15.92
N VAL A 73 -14.98 10.13 17.09
CA VAL A 73 -13.64 10.58 17.48
C VAL A 73 -12.68 9.40 17.61
N GLY A 74 -13.11 8.30 18.25
CA GLY A 74 -12.30 7.09 18.39
C GLY A 74 -11.93 6.47 17.03
N MET A 75 -12.89 6.39 16.11
CA MET A 75 -12.64 5.95 14.74
C MET A 75 -11.65 6.88 14.04
N PHE A 76 -11.85 8.20 14.10
CA PHE A 76 -10.92 9.18 13.52
C PHE A 76 -9.48 8.99 14.03
N ILE A 77 -9.30 8.87 15.35
CA ILE A 77 -7.97 8.65 15.95
C ILE A 77 -7.34 7.35 15.44
N SER A 78 -8.12 6.26 15.34
CA SER A 78 -7.60 4.98 14.84
C SER A 78 -7.10 5.06 13.39
N TYR A 79 -7.85 5.77 12.51
CA TYR A 79 -7.44 6.00 11.14
C TYR A 79 -6.19 6.87 11.04
N GLU A 80 -6.10 7.95 11.83
CA GLU A 80 -4.91 8.83 11.83
C GLU A 80 -3.67 8.15 12.42
N LEU A 81 -3.83 7.28 13.43
CA LEU A 81 -2.71 6.48 13.95
C LEU A 81 -2.17 5.53 12.87
N GLY A 82 -3.05 4.77 12.21
CA GLY A 82 -2.65 3.89 11.09
C GLY A 82 -1.97 4.68 9.98
N ARG A 83 -2.51 5.86 9.65
CA ARG A 83 -1.92 6.80 8.69
C ARG A 83 -0.52 7.24 9.10
N MET A 84 -0.30 7.62 10.37
CA MET A 84 1.01 8.03 10.87
C MET A 84 2.05 6.91 10.75
N PHE A 85 1.70 5.67 11.08
CA PHE A 85 2.61 4.54 10.93
C PHE A 85 2.99 4.31 9.46
N MET A 86 2.03 4.41 8.54
CA MET A 86 2.30 4.30 7.10
C MET A 86 3.15 5.46 6.57
N ILE A 87 2.87 6.71 6.97
CA ILE A 87 3.69 7.89 6.59
C ILE A 87 5.13 7.73 7.08
N ARG A 88 5.35 7.25 8.31
CA ARG A 88 6.70 7.04 8.84
C ARG A 88 7.51 6.03 8.02
N GLN A 89 6.83 5.08 7.36
CA GLN A 89 7.49 4.12 6.49
C GLN A 89 7.67 4.67 5.07
N ILE A 90 6.68 5.41 4.56
CA ILE A 90 6.77 6.06 3.24
C ILE A 90 7.83 7.16 3.24
N LYS A 91 7.98 7.95 4.31
CA LYS A 91 9.03 8.98 4.43
C LYS A 91 10.46 8.43 4.44
N LYS A 92 10.63 7.12 4.69
CA LYS A 92 11.94 6.46 4.57
C LYS A 92 12.29 6.14 3.11
N LEU A 93 11.33 6.27 2.19
CA LEU A 93 11.57 6.17 0.76
C LEU A 93 12.16 7.52 0.29
N PRO A 94 13.34 7.52 -0.35
CA PRO A 94 13.87 8.73 -0.96
C PRO A 94 12.91 9.21 -2.07
N ASN A 95 12.49 10.48 -1.98
CA ASN A 95 11.63 11.13 -2.97
C ASN A 95 12.37 11.46 -4.28
N TYR A 96 13.70 11.44 -4.24
CA TYR A 96 14.57 11.65 -5.39
C TYR A 96 15.61 10.53 -5.38
N ILE A 97 15.67 9.80 -6.49
CA ILE A 97 16.68 8.78 -6.71
C ILE A 97 17.48 9.24 -7.91
N ASP A 98 18.78 9.39 -7.71
CA ASP A 98 19.72 9.63 -8.78
C ASP A 98 19.96 8.29 -9.50
N TYR A 99 19.26 8.10 -10.63
CA TYR A 99 19.32 6.89 -11.44
C TYR A 99 20.57 6.85 -12.34
N SER A 100 21.53 7.78 -12.18
CA SER A 100 22.83 7.71 -12.88
C SER A 100 23.64 6.47 -12.51
N THR A 101 23.39 5.87 -11.34
CA THR A 101 24.03 4.65 -10.84
C THR A 101 22.98 3.66 -10.29
N VAL A 102 22.08 3.18 -11.15
CA VAL A 102 21.14 2.11 -10.76
C VAL A 102 21.93 0.87 -10.39
N THR A 103 22.06 0.67 -9.08
CA THR A 103 22.73 -0.50 -8.53
C THR A 103 21.67 -1.51 -8.13
N LYS A 104 21.94 -2.80 -8.35
CA LYS A 104 21.10 -3.93 -7.93
C LYS A 104 20.54 -3.77 -6.52
N ASP A 105 21.37 -3.29 -5.59
CA ASP A 105 21.02 -3.03 -4.20
C ASP A 105 19.92 -2.00 -4.02
N MET A 106 19.83 -1.02 -4.93
CA MET A 106 18.81 0.03 -4.89
C MET A 106 17.43 -0.53 -5.23
N ILE A 107 17.32 -1.36 -6.28
CA ILE A 107 16.07 -2.01 -6.66
C ILE A 107 15.64 -3.01 -5.58
N ALA A 108 16.58 -3.80 -5.05
CA ALA A 108 16.32 -4.74 -3.96
C ALA A 108 15.81 -4.04 -2.69
N PHE A 109 16.40 -2.89 -2.34
CA PHE A 109 15.97 -2.08 -1.20
C PHE A 109 14.55 -1.54 -1.37
N GLN A 110 14.19 -1.10 -2.58
CA GLN A 110 12.83 -0.61 -2.88
C GLN A 110 11.78 -1.71 -2.75
N ILE A 111 12.02 -2.89 -3.33
CA ILE A 111 11.11 -4.05 -3.21
C ILE A 111 10.93 -4.42 -1.73
N LYS A 112 12.02 -4.44 -0.95
CA LYS A 112 11.98 -4.74 0.49
C LYS A 112 11.12 -3.74 1.26
N LEU A 113 11.22 -2.45 0.95
CA LEU A 113 10.42 -1.41 1.59
C LEU A 113 8.93 -1.48 1.22
N ILE A 114 8.60 -1.76 -0.04
CA ILE A 114 7.21 -1.95 -0.49
C ILE A 114 6.59 -3.15 0.23
N ASN A 115 7.29 -4.29 0.25
CA ASN A 115 6.83 -5.46 0.98
C ASN A 115 6.64 -5.19 2.48
N LYS A 116 7.49 -4.35 3.07
CA LYS A 116 7.35 -3.93 4.47
C LYS A 116 6.11 -3.05 4.69
N ALA A 117 5.82 -2.12 3.78
CA ALA A 117 4.61 -1.29 3.84
C ALA A 117 3.34 -2.15 3.69
N LEU A 118 3.30 -3.06 2.72
CA LEU A 118 2.19 -3.98 2.50
C LEU A 118 1.99 -4.94 3.70
N LYS A 119 3.07 -5.36 4.36
CA LYS A 119 3.00 -6.19 5.57
C LYS A 119 2.37 -5.43 6.74
N ILE A 120 2.70 -4.15 6.90
CA ILE A 120 2.10 -3.30 7.94
C ILE A 120 0.61 -3.07 7.65
N GLU A 121 0.25 -2.77 6.40
CA GLU A 121 -1.15 -2.67 5.98
C GLU A 121 -1.94 -3.94 6.33
N ARG A 122 -1.36 -5.12 6.06
CA ARG A 122 -1.98 -6.41 6.40
C ARG A 122 -2.16 -6.62 7.90
N ILE A 123 -1.16 -6.27 8.72
CA ILE A 123 -1.26 -6.38 10.18
C ILE A 123 -2.37 -5.46 10.70
N TRP A 124 -2.42 -4.22 10.19
CA TRP A 124 -3.47 -3.26 10.54
C TRP A 124 -4.86 -3.75 10.15
N ALA A 125 -5.01 -4.33 8.94
CA ALA A 125 -6.28 -4.88 8.47
C ALA A 125 -6.76 -6.08 9.32
N TRP A 126 -5.83 -6.90 9.81
CA TRP A 126 -6.17 -8.01 10.72
C TRP A 126 -6.48 -7.56 12.14
N PHE A 127 -5.80 -6.53 12.64
CA PHE A 127 -6.01 -6.05 14.01
C PHE A 127 -7.27 -5.19 14.12
N PHE A 128 -7.47 -4.23 13.21
CA PHE A 128 -8.60 -3.29 13.24
C PHE A 128 -9.81 -3.74 12.42
N GLY A 129 -9.62 -4.65 11.47
CA GLY A 129 -10.72 -5.21 10.68
C GLY A 129 -11.87 -5.75 11.55
N PRO A 130 -11.61 -6.65 12.52
CA PRO A 130 -12.62 -7.25 13.41
C PRO A 130 -13.47 -6.21 14.15
N PHE A 131 -12.93 -5.01 14.38
CA PHE A 131 -13.61 -3.93 15.07
C PHE A 131 -14.34 -2.99 14.12
N ALA A 132 -13.92 -2.86 12.86
CA ALA A 132 -14.47 -1.89 11.91
C ALA A 132 -15.97 -2.11 11.63
N GLY A 133 -16.37 -3.36 11.38
CA GLY A 133 -17.79 -3.72 11.15
C GLY A 133 -18.67 -3.46 12.38
N PRO A 134 -18.32 -4.03 13.56
CA PRO A 134 -19.03 -3.78 14.81
C PRO A 134 -19.12 -2.30 15.20
N LEU A 135 -18.01 -1.55 15.10
CA LEU A 135 -18.00 -0.12 15.43
C LEU A 135 -18.85 0.70 14.46
N GLY A 136 -18.82 0.39 13.16
CA GLY A 136 -19.68 1.04 12.17
C GLY A 136 -21.17 0.81 12.46
N TYR A 137 -21.54 -0.44 12.80
CA TYR A 137 -22.92 -0.76 13.17
C TYR A 137 -23.34 -0.10 14.50
N MET A 138 -22.44 -0.07 15.48
CA MET A 138 -22.66 0.66 16.74
C MET A 138 -22.83 2.16 16.52
N ALA A 139 -22.13 2.77 15.56
CA ALA A 139 -22.33 4.17 15.21
C ALA A 139 -23.73 4.43 14.63
N VAL A 140 -24.25 3.53 13.79
CA VAL A 140 -25.62 3.62 13.25
C VAL A 140 -26.66 3.50 14.39
N LEU A 141 -26.45 2.56 15.31
CA LEU A 141 -27.33 2.38 16.45
C LEU A 141 -27.26 3.56 17.44
N ALA A 142 -26.07 4.12 17.65
CA ALA A 142 -25.87 5.32 18.47
C ALA A 142 -26.55 6.55 17.86
N PHE A 143 -26.59 6.66 16.53
CA PHE A 143 -27.37 7.69 15.85
C PHE A 143 -28.88 7.56 16.10
N LYS A 144 -29.40 6.33 16.11
CA LYS A 144 -30.84 6.06 16.28
C LYS A 144 -31.31 6.12 17.73
N TYR A 145 -30.56 5.53 18.65
CA TYR A 145 -30.98 5.28 20.04
C TYR A 145 -30.23 6.11 21.09
N LYS A 146 -29.22 6.92 20.71
CA LYS A 146 -28.47 7.91 21.52
C LYS A 146 -27.72 7.40 22.76
N THR A 147 -28.21 6.37 23.45
CA THR A 147 -27.71 5.80 24.71
C THR A 147 -27.52 4.30 24.58
N VAL A 148 -26.59 3.74 25.36
CA VAL A 148 -26.26 2.30 25.32
C VAL A 148 -27.46 1.45 25.76
N ASP A 149 -28.18 1.88 26.79
CA ASP A 149 -29.31 1.14 27.34
C ASP A 149 -30.44 0.98 26.32
N GLN A 150 -30.77 2.05 25.59
CA GLN A 150 -31.76 1.99 24.53
C GLN A 150 -31.31 1.10 23.37
N ILE A 151 -30.01 1.04 23.08
CA ILE A 151 -29.49 0.14 22.04
C ILE A 151 -29.67 -1.32 22.45
N ILE A 152 -29.31 -1.67 23.68
CA ILE A 152 -29.39 -3.05 24.19
C ILE A 152 -30.84 -3.49 24.31
N MET A 153 -31.73 -2.65 24.86
CA MET A 153 -33.15 -2.98 25.02
C MET A 153 -33.86 -3.18 23.68
N ASN A 154 -33.51 -2.39 22.65
CA ASN A 154 -34.15 -2.50 21.33
C ASN A 154 -33.52 -3.55 20.40
N ASN A 155 -32.36 -4.11 20.75
CA ASN A 155 -31.64 -5.07 19.91
C ASN A 155 -31.18 -6.28 20.75
N PRO A 156 -32.10 -7.21 21.08
CA PRO A 156 -31.77 -8.37 21.91
C PRO A 156 -30.69 -9.28 21.30
N ASN A 157 -30.56 -9.28 19.96
CA ASN A 157 -29.55 -10.06 19.24
C ASN A 157 -28.26 -9.27 18.93
N LEU A 158 -28.05 -8.10 19.55
CA LEU A 158 -26.92 -7.21 19.25
C LEU A 158 -25.58 -7.93 19.28
N LEU A 159 -25.34 -8.75 20.31
CA LEU A 159 -24.07 -9.47 20.47
C LEU A 159 -23.80 -10.45 19.32
N TYR A 160 -24.81 -11.18 18.85
CA TYR A 160 -24.68 -12.08 17.71
C TYR A 160 -24.42 -11.33 16.40
N VAL A 161 -25.06 -10.17 16.21
CA VAL A 161 -24.84 -9.32 15.03
C VAL A 161 -23.41 -8.75 15.04
N LEU A 162 -22.93 -8.26 16.19
CA LEU A 162 -21.57 -7.74 16.33
C LEU A 162 -20.53 -8.84 16.09
N LEU A 163 -20.72 -10.04 16.64
CA LEU A 163 -19.84 -11.18 16.37
C LEU A 163 -19.87 -11.60 14.90
N GLY A 164 -21.05 -11.62 14.27
CA GLY A 164 -21.20 -11.91 12.85
C GLY A 164 -20.43 -10.91 11.97
N LEU A 165 -20.55 -9.61 12.28
CA LEU A 165 -19.82 -8.55 11.59
C LEU A 165 -18.29 -8.65 11.80
N ALA A 166 -17.86 -9.04 13.00
CA ALA A 166 -16.44 -9.28 13.27
C ALA A 166 -15.89 -10.47 12.46
N LEU A 167 -16.71 -11.51 12.23
CA LEU A 167 -16.33 -12.67 11.41
C LEU A 167 -16.33 -12.38 9.90
N LEU A 168 -17.13 -11.44 9.41
CA LEU A 168 -17.11 -11.03 7.99
C LEU A 168 -15.78 -10.38 7.57
N VAL A 169 -14.91 -10.06 8.52
CA VAL A 169 -13.60 -9.47 8.25
C VAL A 169 -12.65 -10.46 7.59
N PHE A 170 -12.78 -11.75 7.88
CA PHE A 170 -11.95 -12.79 7.27
C PHE A 170 -12.06 -12.80 5.72
N PRO A 171 -13.27 -12.89 5.12
CA PRO A 171 -13.41 -12.82 3.67
C PRO A 171 -13.07 -11.45 3.09
N ILE A 172 -13.35 -10.34 3.80
CA ILE A 172 -13.00 -8.98 3.34
C ILE A 172 -11.48 -8.81 3.28
N ASN A 173 -10.75 -9.26 4.29
CA ASN A 173 -9.28 -9.23 4.31
C ASN A 173 -8.68 -10.15 3.24
N TYR A 174 -9.33 -11.29 2.96
CA TYR A 174 -8.93 -12.16 1.85
C TYR A 174 -9.06 -11.45 0.50
N LEU A 175 -10.20 -10.81 0.24
CA LEU A 175 -10.43 -10.01 -0.97
C LEU A 175 -9.46 -8.82 -1.07
N GLY A 176 -9.23 -8.11 0.03
CA GLY A 176 -8.27 -7.01 0.08
C GLY A 176 -6.84 -7.46 -0.23
N ASN A 177 -6.44 -8.64 0.24
CA ASN A 177 -5.16 -9.25 -0.14
C ASN A 177 -5.11 -9.62 -1.62
N MET A 178 -6.19 -10.12 -2.21
CA MET A 178 -6.24 -10.37 -3.66
C MET A 178 -6.12 -9.07 -4.44
N MET A 179 -6.88 -8.02 -4.08
CA MET A 179 -6.80 -6.72 -4.74
C MET A 179 -5.41 -6.09 -4.64
N ASN A 180 -4.78 -6.15 -3.45
CA ASN A 180 -3.41 -5.68 -3.27
C ASN A 180 -2.42 -6.51 -4.10
N LYS A 181 -2.61 -7.83 -4.23
CA LYS A 181 -1.83 -8.63 -5.18
C LYS A 181 -2.07 -8.16 -6.61
N TYR A 182 -3.31 -7.99 -7.09
CA TYR A 182 -3.54 -7.55 -8.47
C TYR A 182 -3.01 -6.14 -8.76
N ALA A 183 -3.10 -5.22 -7.81
CA ALA A 183 -2.67 -3.83 -7.97
C ALA A 183 -1.15 -3.67 -7.90
N PHE A 184 -0.46 -4.45 -7.06
CA PHE A 184 0.97 -4.28 -6.82
C PHE A 184 1.84 -5.42 -7.38
N ALA A 185 1.28 -6.60 -7.69
CA ALA A 185 2.05 -7.73 -8.21
C ALA A 185 2.66 -7.43 -9.58
N LYS A 186 1.94 -6.75 -10.49
CA LYS A 186 2.51 -6.39 -11.79
C LYS A 186 3.73 -5.48 -11.68
N ASP A 187 3.68 -4.50 -10.77
CA ASP A 187 4.79 -3.58 -10.54
C ASP A 187 5.96 -4.27 -9.82
N VAL A 188 5.67 -5.14 -8.86
CA VAL A 188 6.67 -5.93 -8.12
C VAL A 188 7.30 -7.02 -8.98
N GLU A 189 6.53 -7.69 -9.85
CA GLU A 189 7.00 -8.68 -10.81
C GLU A 189 7.85 -8.02 -11.89
N ARG A 190 7.45 -6.85 -12.40
CA ARG A 190 8.29 -6.07 -13.34
C ARG A 190 9.60 -5.63 -12.69
N LEU A 191 9.57 -5.14 -11.45
CA LEU A 191 10.79 -4.80 -10.71
C LEU A 191 11.68 -6.03 -10.45
N SER A 192 11.08 -7.21 -10.22
CA SER A 192 11.82 -8.46 -10.02
C SER A 192 12.36 -9.04 -11.33
N ALA A 193 11.64 -8.88 -12.44
CA ALA A 193 12.08 -9.26 -13.78
C ALA A 193 13.26 -8.39 -14.23
N ASN A 194 13.15 -7.07 -14.08
CA ASN A 194 14.25 -6.13 -14.35
C ASN A 194 15.48 -6.44 -13.47
N LEU A 195 15.28 -6.91 -12.24
CA LEU A 195 16.37 -7.32 -11.36
C LEU A 195 17.03 -8.62 -11.82
N LYS A 196 16.26 -9.58 -12.35
CA LYS A 196 16.78 -10.80 -12.97
C LYS A 196 17.56 -10.52 -14.26
N GLU A 197 17.09 -9.63 -15.11
CA GLU A 197 17.82 -9.21 -16.32
C GLU A 197 19.15 -8.53 -15.99
N LEU A 198 19.24 -7.83 -14.85
CA LEU A 198 20.49 -7.28 -14.33
C LEU A 198 21.37 -8.32 -13.60
N GLU A 199 20.82 -9.49 -13.23
CA GLU A 199 21.57 -10.60 -12.62
C GLU A 199 22.19 -11.55 -13.65
N GLY A 200 21.67 -11.58 -14.88
CA GLY A 200 22.10 -12.48 -15.96
C GLY A 200 21.26 -13.75 -16.02
#